data_AF-A0A0U2YF16-F1
#
_entry.id   AF-A0A0U2YF16-F1
#
_cell.length_a   1.000
_cell.length_b   1.000
_cell.length_c   1.000
_cell.angle_alpha   90.00
_cell.angle_beta   90.00
_cell.angle_gamma   90.00
#
_symmetry.space_group_name_H-M   'P 1'
#
loop_
_entity.id
_entity.type
_entity.pdbx_description
1 polymer ?
#
loop_
_entity_poly.entity_id
_entity_poly.type
_entity_poly.pdbx_seq_one_letter_code
_entity_poly.pdbx_strand_id
1 'polypeptide(L)'
;MLNRQPRHAWQGLRSRLVWPGSLKPISDLDDDMTNFAAARLNMVDSQVRPNGITDHRIIAAMGQVKREDFVPASRKTIAYLDDDVLLKDGALGEARYLIEPMAFARMVHLALIKPTDRVLVVGAGTGYGAKVISMLAKSVVALESDAELVSLARTYLSGSVNIEVVEGPLAAGHAQGGPYDVIIVEGRVPAIPERLFGQLANEGRIVAAVGNTDVSKMQIASQSDGHRSSRFAFDVSIAPLPGFPVEKSGFVF
;
A
#
# COMPACT_ATOMS: atom_id res chain seq x y z
N MET A 1 -27.28 79.23 -4.52
CA MET A 1 -27.45 79.60 -5.94
C MET A 1 -26.96 78.41 -6.77
N LEU A 2 -27.83 77.41 -6.98
CA LEU A 2 -28.51 77.10 -8.25
C LEU A 2 -27.59 77.00 -9.49
N ASN A 3 -27.82 75.90 -10.23
CA ASN A 3 -27.62 75.69 -11.67
C ASN A 3 -26.20 75.26 -12.13
N ARG A 4 -25.96 74.22 -12.94
CA ARG A 4 -26.78 73.34 -13.80
C ARG A 4 -26.02 72.02 -14.07
N GLN A 5 -26.75 70.92 -14.26
CA GLN A 5 -26.31 69.84 -15.16
C GLN A 5 -26.62 70.19 -16.62
N PRO A 6 -26.01 69.49 -17.59
CA PRO A 6 -26.84 68.57 -18.34
C PRO A 6 -26.22 67.19 -18.63
N ARG A 7 -27.15 66.25 -18.81
CA ARG A 7 -27.04 64.85 -19.23
C ARG A 7 -26.42 64.74 -20.62
N HIS A 8 -25.68 63.66 -20.91
CA HIS A 8 -25.85 62.89 -22.16
C HIS A 8 -25.43 61.43 -21.97
N ALA A 9 -26.40 60.55 -22.23
CA ALA A 9 -26.22 59.11 -22.35
C ALA A 9 -25.60 58.76 -23.70
N TRP A 10 -24.69 57.79 -23.72
CA TRP A 10 -24.38 56.99 -24.90
C TRP A 10 -24.21 55.53 -24.47
N GLN A 11 -25.30 54.77 -24.57
CA GLN A 11 -25.23 53.33 -24.76
C GLN A 11 -24.78 53.10 -26.20
N GLY A 12 -23.64 52.43 -26.37
CA GLY A 12 -23.04 52.15 -27.66
C GLY A 12 -22.46 50.75 -27.67
N LEU A 13 -23.26 49.83 -28.19
CA LEU A 13 -22.94 48.50 -28.71
C LEU A 13 -21.47 48.36 -29.18
N ARG A 14 -20.68 47.49 -28.54
CA ARG A 14 -19.49 46.91 -29.17
C ARG A 14 -19.52 45.40 -29.05
N SER A 15 -19.90 44.82 -30.18
CA SER A 15 -19.79 43.43 -30.58
C SER A 15 -18.38 42.86 -30.37
N ARG A 16 -18.39 41.61 -29.86
CA ARG A 16 -17.40 40.54 -29.96
C ARG A 16 -16.16 40.80 -30.82
N LEU A 17 -15.00 40.80 -30.18
CA LEU A 17 -13.74 40.34 -30.77
C LEU A 17 -13.25 39.18 -29.91
N VAL A 18 -13.43 37.95 -30.39
CA VAL A 18 -12.88 36.74 -29.76
C VAL A 18 -11.50 36.53 -30.37
N TRP A 19 -10.45 36.72 -29.57
CA TRP A 19 -9.07 36.40 -29.95
C TRP A 19 -8.84 34.90 -29.76
N PRO A 20 -8.38 34.14 -30.76
CA PRO A 20 -8.09 32.73 -30.59
C PRO A 20 -6.73 32.59 -29.88
N GLY A 21 -6.78 32.46 -28.56
CA GLY A 21 -5.58 32.34 -27.72
C GLY A 21 -5.87 32.69 -26.26
N SER A 22 -6.98 32.19 -25.71
CA SER A 22 -7.25 32.37 -24.29
C SER A 22 -6.31 31.47 -23.50
N LEU A 23 -5.17 32.02 -23.08
CA LEU A 23 -4.38 31.45 -21.99
C LEU A 23 -5.30 31.30 -20.77
N LYS A 24 -5.31 30.11 -20.18
CA LYS A 24 -6.07 29.83 -18.96
C LYS A 24 -5.63 30.78 -17.84
N PRO A 25 -6.53 31.17 -16.93
CA PRO A 25 -6.18 31.96 -15.75
C PRO A 25 -5.14 31.24 -14.89
N ILE A 26 -4.21 32.00 -14.31
CA ILE A 26 -3.06 31.51 -13.51
C ILE A 26 -3.51 30.69 -12.28
N SER A 27 -4.76 30.84 -11.82
CA SER A 27 -5.33 30.06 -10.72
C SER A 27 -5.56 28.58 -11.04
N ASP A 28 -5.49 28.18 -12.32
CA ASP A 28 -5.64 26.78 -12.75
C ASP A 28 -4.27 26.09 -12.94
N LEU A 29 -3.17 26.72 -12.52
CA LEU A 29 -1.80 26.20 -12.61
C LEU A 29 -1.31 25.52 -11.32
N ASP A 30 -2.16 25.41 -10.30
CA ASP A 30 -1.81 24.82 -9.00
C ASP A 30 -2.23 23.34 -8.86
N ASP A 31 -2.61 22.68 -9.95
CA ASP A 31 -2.86 21.23 -9.99
C ASP A 31 -1.70 20.52 -10.74
N ASP A 32 -0.82 19.92 -9.95
CA ASP A 32 0.13 18.85 -10.30
C ASP A 32 1.51 19.22 -10.93
N MET A 33 2.48 19.61 -10.10
CA MET A 33 3.91 19.51 -10.47
C MET A 33 4.39 18.05 -10.60
N THR A 34 3.57 17.04 -10.28
CA THR A 34 3.89 15.62 -10.48
C THR A 34 2.64 14.89 -10.93
N ASN A 35 2.47 14.65 -12.23
CA ASN A 35 1.36 13.88 -12.76
C ASN A 35 1.34 12.45 -12.16
N PHE A 36 0.61 12.25 -11.06
CA PHE A 36 0.60 10.98 -10.32
C PHE A 36 -0.04 9.85 -11.12
N ALA A 37 -0.99 10.18 -12.01
CA ALA A 37 -1.56 9.19 -12.92
C ALA A 37 -0.51 8.66 -13.90
N ALA A 38 0.32 9.54 -14.47
CA ALA A 38 1.44 9.13 -15.32
C ALA A 38 2.50 8.37 -14.52
N ALA A 39 2.83 8.81 -13.30
CA ALA A 39 3.78 8.11 -12.43
C ALA A 39 3.32 6.69 -12.08
N ARG A 40 2.02 6.50 -11.79
CA ARG A 40 1.42 5.19 -11.53
C ARG A 40 1.45 4.29 -12.74
N LEU A 41 1.12 4.81 -13.92
CA LEU A 41 1.20 4.07 -15.18
C LEU A 41 2.65 3.63 -15.45
N ASN A 42 3.60 4.56 -15.31
CA ASN A 42 5.03 4.28 -15.49
C ASN A 42 5.52 3.20 -14.51
N MET A 43 5.12 3.26 -13.24
CA MET A 43 5.42 2.22 -12.25
C MET A 43 4.91 0.85 -12.71
N VAL A 44 3.67 0.76 -13.19
CA VAL A 44 3.11 -0.50 -13.69
C VAL A 44 3.88 -1.02 -14.91
N ASP A 45 4.15 -0.16 -15.89
CA ASP A 45 4.71 -0.59 -17.17
C ASP A 45 6.22 -0.81 -17.11
N SER A 46 6.94 -0.11 -16.23
CA SER A 46 8.40 -0.17 -16.13
C SER A 46 8.91 -1.00 -14.94
N GLN A 47 8.14 -1.12 -13.85
CA GLN A 47 8.56 -1.89 -12.67
C GLN A 47 7.74 -3.17 -12.51
N VAL A 48 6.41 -3.13 -12.61
CA VAL A 48 5.56 -4.29 -12.29
C VAL A 48 5.56 -5.33 -13.41
N ARG A 49 5.16 -4.97 -14.64
CA ARG A 49 5.07 -5.92 -15.76
C ARG A 49 6.43 -6.53 -16.13
N PRO A 50 7.53 -5.77 -16.23
CA PRO A 50 8.81 -6.33 -16.65
C PRO A 50 9.40 -7.33 -15.64
N ASN A 51 9.00 -7.23 -14.37
CA ASN A 51 9.46 -8.13 -13.29
C ASN A 51 8.58 -9.38 -13.13
N GLY A 52 7.97 -9.85 -14.21
CA GLY A 52 7.32 -11.16 -14.29
C GLY A 52 5.93 -11.24 -13.67
N ILE A 53 5.30 -10.10 -13.36
CA ILE A 53 3.92 -10.07 -12.87
C ILE A 53 2.98 -10.29 -14.05
N THR A 54 2.39 -11.47 -14.12
CA THR A 54 1.50 -11.87 -15.23
C THR A 54 0.02 -11.83 -14.87
N ASP A 55 -0.33 -11.80 -13.58
CA ASP A 55 -1.73 -11.70 -13.15
C ASP A 55 -2.27 -10.30 -13.41
N HIS A 56 -3.14 -10.19 -14.42
CA HIS A 56 -3.76 -8.93 -14.81
C HIS A 56 -4.58 -8.28 -13.69
N ARG A 57 -5.09 -9.06 -12.73
CA ARG A 57 -5.85 -8.52 -11.59
C ARG A 57 -4.94 -7.71 -10.68
N ILE A 58 -3.71 -8.16 -10.44
CA ILE A 58 -2.70 -7.44 -9.65
C ILE A 58 -2.33 -6.14 -10.34
N ILE A 59 -2.02 -6.22 -11.65
CA ILE A 59 -1.66 -5.05 -12.46
C ILE A 59 -2.79 -4.02 -12.47
N ALA A 60 -4.03 -4.45 -12.69
CA ALA A 60 -5.19 -3.56 -12.68
C ALA A 60 -5.41 -2.91 -11.31
N ALA A 61 -5.31 -3.69 -10.22
CA ALA A 61 -5.47 -3.18 -8.88
C ALA A 61 -4.39 -2.12 -8.53
N MET A 62 -3.12 -2.39 -8.81
CA MET A 62 -2.04 -1.42 -8.58
C MET A 62 -2.12 -0.18 -9.50
N GLY A 63 -2.68 -0.32 -10.71
CA GLY A 63 -2.95 0.81 -11.61
C GLY A 63 -4.16 1.66 -11.19
N GLN A 64 -5.10 1.09 -10.43
CA GLN A 64 -6.30 1.77 -9.95
C GLN A 64 -6.10 2.43 -8.57
N VAL A 65 -5.40 1.75 -7.65
CA VAL A 65 -5.18 2.27 -6.29
C VAL A 65 -4.16 3.40 -6.32
N LYS A 66 -4.59 4.57 -5.87
CA LYS A 66 -3.76 5.78 -5.76
C LYS A 66 -2.78 5.67 -4.60
N ARG A 67 -1.64 5.01 -4.83
CA ARG A 67 -0.55 4.82 -3.85
C ARG A 67 -0.11 6.13 -3.18
N GLU A 68 -0.15 7.25 -3.90
CA GLU A 68 0.15 8.60 -3.41
C GLU A 68 -0.79 9.06 -2.28
N ASP A 69 -1.99 8.48 -2.15
CA ASP A 69 -2.93 8.83 -1.08
C ASP A 69 -2.65 8.09 0.24
N PHE A 70 -1.76 7.09 0.22
CA PHE A 70 -1.43 6.26 1.37
C PHE A 70 -0.07 6.60 2.00
N VAL A 71 0.59 7.67 1.55
CA VAL A 71 1.88 8.11 2.09
C VAL A 71 1.77 9.52 2.68
N PRO A 72 2.66 9.93 3.59
CA PRO A 72 2.69 11.30 4.09
C PRO A 72 2.78 12.33 2.95
N ALA A 73 2.16 13.50 3.14
CA ALA A 73 2.10 14.55 2.11
C ALA A 73 3.48 14.92 1.53
N SER A 74 4.51 14.97 2.38
CA SER A 74 5.89 15.26 2.00
C SER A 74 6.57 14.17 1.13
N ARG A 75 5.95 12.99 1.02
CA ARG A 75 6.48 11.83 0.29
C ARG A 75 5.63 11.41 -0.90
N LYS A 76 4.55 12.13 -1.23
CA LYS A 76 3.70 11.80 -2.39
C LYS A 76 4.51 11.74 -3.69
N THR A 77 5.41 12.69 -3.91
CA THR A 77 6.25 12.77 -5.12
C THR A 77 7.15 11.56 -5.33
N ILE A 78 7.48 10.83 -4.26
CA ILE A 78 8.30 9.62 -4.30
C ILE A 78 7.50 8.33 -4.12
N ALA A 79 6.16 8.40 -4.08
CA ALA A 79 5.30 7.24 -3.82
C ALA A 79 5.50 6.08 -4.82
N TYR A 80 6.01 6.38 -6.01
CA TYR A 80 6.21 5.44 -7.12
C TYR A 80 7.67 5.11 -7.44
N LEU A 81 8.60 5.56 -6.59
CA LEU A 81 10.00 5.12 -6.70
C LEU A 81 10.08 3.61 -6.40
N ASP A 82 11.09 2.97 -7.01
CA ASP A 82 11.46 1.59 -6.73
C ASP A 82 12.30 1.54 -5.44
N ASP A 83 11.68 1.98 -4.35
CA ASP A 83 12.23 2.03 -2.99
C ASP A 83 11.10 2.07 -1.97
N ASP A 84 11.41 1.69 -0.73
CA ASP A 84 10.48 1.73 0.38
C ASP A 84 10.19 3.17 0.80
N VAL A 85 8.92 3.49 1.02
CA VAL A 85 8.51 4.83 1.42
C VAL A 85 8.25 4.84 2.93
N LEU A 86 9.06 5.59 3.68
CA LEU A 86 8.83 5.75 5.11
C LEU A 86 7.42 6.34 5.36
N LEU A 87 6.61 5.67 6.15
CA LEU A 87 5.27 6.10 6.56
C LEU A 87 5.33 6.86 7.88
N LYS A 88 6.08 6.32 8.84
CA LYS A 88 6.23 6.89 10.17
C LYS A 88 7.65 6.67 10.66
N ASP A 89 8.29 7.74 11.11
CA ASP A 89 9.60 7.64 11.76
C ASP A 89 9.45 6.99 13.15
N GLY A 90 10.48 6.31 13.62
CA GLY A 90 10.43 5.58 14.87
C GLY A 90 11.77 5.52 15.55
N ALA A 91 11.79 5.75 16.86
CA ALA A 91 12.99 5.55 17.65
C ALA A 91 13.37 4.06 17.69
N LEU A 92 14.67 3.77 17.76
CA LEU A 92 15.19 2.42 18.01
C LEU A 92 14.75 1.35 16.99
N GLY A 93 14.50 1.72 15.73
CA GLY A 93 14.12 0.78 14.68
C GLY A 93 12.62 0.51 14.58
N GLU A 94 11.78 1.31 15.23
CA GLU A 94 10.31 1.23 15.13
C GLU A 94 9.72 1.95 13.92
N ALA A 95 10.57 2.43 13.00
CA ALA A 95 10.15 3.06 11.77
C ALA A 95 9.25 2.12 10.94
N ARG A 96 8.21 2.69 10.31
CA ARG A 96 7.25 1.96 9.48
C ARG A 96 7.37 2.42 8.04
N TYR A 97 7.31 1.46 7.11
CA TYR A 97 7.54 1.70 5.69
C TYR A 97 6.42 1.08 4.86
N LEU A 98 6.16 1.68 3.71
CA LEU A 98 5.36 1.12 2.64
C LEU A 98 6.30 0.45 1.64
N ILE A 99 6.18 -0.87 1.48
CA ILE A 99 7.04 -1.68 0.61
C ILE A 99 7.07 -1.12 -0.82
N GLU A 100 8.24 -1.08 -1.43
CA GLU A 100 8.47 -0.71 -2.83
C GLU A 100 7.47 -1.42 -3.80
N PRO A 101 7.04 -0.77 -4.89
CA PRO A 101 5.98 -1.31 -5.74
C PRO A 101 6.32 -2.69 -6.33
N MET A 102 7.55 -2.89 -6.79
CA MET A 102 7.98 -4.16 -7.39
C MET A 102 7.95 -5.32 -6.37
N ALA A 103 8.60 -5.18 -5.22
CA ALA A 103 8.62 -6.23 -4.19
C ALA A 103 7.20 -6.56 -3.71
N PHE A 104 6.35 -5.55 -3.50
CA PHE A 104 4.95 -5.76 -3.14
C PHE A 104 4.19 -6.54 -4.23
N ALA A 105 4.33 -6.17 -5.50
CA ALA A 105 3.68 -6.89 -6.59
C ALA A 105 4.09 -8.36 -6.67
N ARG A 106 5.39 -8.65 -6.50
CA ARG A 106 5.93 -10.02 -6.49
C ARG A 106 5.46 -10.81 -5.27
N MET A 107 5.36 -10.17 -4.11
CA MET A 107 4.80 -10.75 -2.88
C MET A 107 3.33 -11.17 -3.10
N VAL A 108 2.50 -10.29 -3.63
CA VAL A 108 1.08 -10.57 -3.92
C VAL A 108 0.92 -11.65 -5.01
N HIS A 109 1.78 -11.62 -6.04
CA HIS A 109 1.79 -12.64 -7.09
C HIS A 109 2.13 -14.03 -6.53
N LEU A 110 3.14 -14.11 -5.66
CA LEU A 110 3.52 -15.35 -4.98
C LEU A 110 2.40 -15.89 -4.09
N ALA A 111 1.57 -15.01 -3.53
CA ALA A 111 0.45 -15.38 -2.68
C ALA A 111 -0.72 -16.04 -3.44
N LEU A 112 -0.77 -16.01 -4.78
CA LEU A 112 -1.79 -16.71 -5.59
C LEU A 112 -3.24 -16.46 -5.13
N ILE A 113 -3.57 -15.23 -4.72
CA ILE A 113 -4.83 -14.87 -4.08
C ILE A 113 -6.03 -15.16 -5.00
N LYS A 114 -7.01 -15.90 -4.47
CA LYS A 114 -8.27 -16.22 -5.16
C LYS A 114 -9.38 -15.26 -4.71
N PRO A 115 -10.40 -15.00 -5.56
CA PRO A 115 -11.54 -14.15 -5.20
C PRO A 115 -12.36 -14.65 -4.00
N THR A 116 -12.19 -15.93 -3.62
CA THR A 116 -12.84 -16.54 -2.46
C THR A 116 -12.03 -16.41 -1.17
N ASP A 117 -10.75 -16.05 -1.27
CA ASP A 117 -9.82 -16.10 -0.14
C ASP A 117 -10.15 -15.02 0.88
N ARG A 118 -10.01 -15.37 2.16
CA ARG A 118 -9.93 -14.45 3.29
C ARG A 118 -8.46 -14.20 3.61
N VAL A 119 -8.06 -12.93 3.60
CA VAL A 119 -6.65 -12.52 3.71
C VAL A 119 -6.39 -11.74 4.99
N LEU A 120 -5.33 -12.07 5.71
CA LEU A 120 -4.75 -11.22 6.75
C LEU A 120 -3.54 -10.49 6.20
N VAL A 121 -3.54 -9.16 6.29
CA VAL A 121 -2.38 -8.31 6.03
C VAL A 121 -1.81 -7.87 7.36
N VAL A 122 -0.60 -8.33 7.70
CA VAL A 122 0.12 -8.01 8.93
C VAL A 122 1.11 -6.89 8.66
N GLY A 123 1.06 -5.83 9.47
CA GLY A 123 1.87 -4.63 9.23
C GLY A 123 1.25 -3.73 8.16
N ALA A 124 -0.08 -3.62 8.16
CA ALA A 124 -0.82 -2.96 7.09
C ALA A 124 -0.52 -1.46 6.94
N GLY A 125 0.17 -0.83 7.91
CA GLY A 125 0.54 0.57 7.86
C GLY A 125 -0.65 1.48 7.63
N THR A 126 -0.60 2.30 6.58
CA THR A 126 -1.69 3.18 6.15
C THR A 126 -2.76 2.48 5.30
N GLY A 127 -2.61 1.19 4.98
CA GLY A 127 -3.64 0.37 4.34
C GLY A 127 -3.56 0.23 2.82
N TYR A 128 -2.49 0.70 2.16
CA TYR A 128 -2.33 0.56 0.70
C TYR A 128 -2.41 -0.91 0.24
N GLY A 129 -1.60 -1.78 0.87
CA GLY A 129 -1.54 -3.18 0.47
C GLY A 129 -2.87 -3.89 0.70
N ALA A 130 -3.50 -3.63 1.84
CA ALA A 130 -4.86 -4.10 2.12
C ALA A 130 -5.88 -3.63 1.06
N LYS A 131 -5.79 -2.38 0.58
CA LYS A 131 -6.66 -1.86 -0.48
C LYS A 131 -6.46 -2.57 -1.82
N VAL A 132 -5.21 -2.82 -2.21
CA VAL A 132 -4.90 -3.57 -3.44
C VAL A 132 -5.41 -5.01 -3.33
N ILE A 133 -5.12 -5.69 -2.21
CA ILE A 133 -5.50 -7.08 -1.96
C ILE A 133 -7.02 -7.24 -1.90
N SER A 134 -7.76 -6.24 -1.40
CA SER A 134 -9.23 -6.31 -1.32
C SER A 134 -9.91 -6.38 -2.68
N MET A 135 -9.22 -5.99 -3.76
CA MET A 135 -9.70 -6.13 -5.14
C MET A 135 -9.48 -7.54 -5.70
N LEU A 136 -8.69 -8.38 -5.02
CA LEU A 136 -8.31 -9.74 -5.43
C LEU A 136 -9.00 -10.83 -4.61
N ALA A 137 -9.43 -10.49 -3.40
CA ALA A 137 -9.89 -11.41 -2.36
C ALA A 137 -11.35 -11.16 -1.95
N LYS A 138 -11.93 -12.12 -1.22
CA LYS A 138 -13.28 -12.00 -0.66
C LYS A 138 -13.33 -10.95 0.45
N SER A 139 -12.37 -11.02 1.38
CA SER A 139 -12.28 -10.12 2.52
C SER A 139 -10.86 -9.99 3.03
N VAL A 140 -10.52 -8.82 3.56
CA VAL A 140 -9.19 -8.51 4.11
C VAL A 140 -9.30 -8.03 5.54
N VAL A 141 -8.47 -8.57 6.42
CA VAL A 141 -8.18 -7.98 7.74
C VAL A 141 -6.83 -7.29 7.64
N ALA A 142 -6.80 -5.98 7.88
CA ALA A 142 -5.60 -5.15 7.91
C ALA A 142 -5.19 -4.95 9.37
N LEU A 143 -4.16 -5.67 9.82
CA LEU A 143 -3.62 -5.61 11.17
C LEU A 143 -2.43 -4.65 11.23
N GLU A 144 -2.53 -3.65 12.09
CA GLU A 144 -1.45 -2.72 12.42
C GLU A 144 -1.35 -2.54 13.94
N SER A 145 -0.14 -2.33 14.46
CA SER A 145 0.11 -2.12 15.89
C SER A 145 0.21 -0.65 16.28
N ASP A 146 0.56 0.23 15.34
CA ASP A 146 0.71 1.65 15.60
C ASP A 146 -0.62 2.39 15.48
N ALA A 147 -1.08 3.00 16.57
CA ALA A 147 -2.40 3.64 16.65
C ALA A 147 -2.58 4.81 15.66
N GLU A 148 -1.52 5.56 15.32
CA GLU A 148 -1.61 6.65 14.35
C GLU A 148 -1.80 6.10 12.94
N LEU A 149 -1.05 5.06 12.58
CA LEU A 149 -1.21 4.37 11.29
C LEU A 149 -2.57 3.68 11.18
N VAL A 150 -3.08 3.07 12.25
CA VAL A 150 -4.45 2.51 12.30
C VAL A 150 -5.49 3.60 12.02
N SER A 151 -5.35 4.78 12.62
CA SER A 151 -6.28 5.90 12.41
C SER A 151 -6.26 6.39 10.95
N LEU A 152 -5.06 6.50 10.36
CA LEU A 152 -4.90 6.84 8.94
C LEU A 152 -5.52 5.77 8.04
N ALA A 153 -5.24 4.49 8.30
CA ALA A 153 -5.78 3.37 7.55
C ALA A 153 -7.31 3.36 7.59
N ARG A 154 -7.93 3.54 8.76
CA ARG A 154 -9.40 3.67 8.88
C ARG A 154 -9.95 4.82 8.05
N THR A 155 -9.24 5.95 8.01
CA THR A 155 -9.62 7.12 7.21
C THR A 155 -9.56 6.80 5.71
N TYR A 156 -8.41 6.33 5.22
CA TYR A 156 -8.17 6.03 3.81
C TYR A 156 -9.01 4.86 3.29
N LEU A 157 -9.38 3.92 4.16
CA LEU A 157 -10.15 2.73 3.80
C LEU A 157 -11.65 2.84 4.10
N SER A 158 -12.15 3.96 4.64
CA SER A 158 -13.54 4.15 5.10
C SER A 158 -14.64 3.79 4.09
N GLY A 159 -14.37 3.85 2.78
CA GLY A 159 -15.29 3.45 1.71
C GLY A 159 -15.14 2.00 1.20
N SER A 160 -14.26 1.20 1.82
CA SER A 160 -13.98 -0.17 1.37
C SER A 160 -14.94 -1.16 2.03
N VAL A 161 -15.67 -1.91 1.20
CA VAL A 161 -16.75 -2.80 1.67
C VAL A 161 -16.28 -4.11 2.30
N ASN A 162 -15.05 -4.54 2.00
CA ASN A 162 -14.52 -5.85 2.37
C ASN A 162 -13.16 -5.78 3.08
N ILE A 163 -12.88 -4.67 3.76
CA ILE A 163 -11.66 -4.50 4.57
C ILE A 163 -12.04 -4.15 6.00
N GLU A 164 -11.47 -4.87 6.96
CA GLU A 164 -11.53 -4.56 8.38
C GLU A 164 -10.17 -4.10 8.87
N VAL A 165 -10.09 -2.93 9.53
CA VAL A 165 -8.84 -2.42 10.10
C VAL A 165 -8.80 -2.70 11.60
N VAL A 166 -7.84 -3.52 12.01
CA VAL A 166 -7.67 -4.00 13.38
C VAL A 166 -6.37 -3.46 13.97
N GLU A 167 -6.47 -2.96 15.20
CA GLU A 167 -5.30 -2.60 16.00
C GLU A 167 -4.86 -3.79 16.85
N GLY A 168 -3.58 -4.16 16.79
CA GLY A 168 -3.07 -5.24 17.62
C GLY A 168 -1.61 -5.61 17.36
N PRO A 169 -1.03 -6.49 18.21
CA PRO A 169 0.35 -6.91 18.08
C PRO A 169 0.57 -7.78 16.83
N LEU A 170 1.47 -7.33 15.94
CA LEU A 170 1.69 -7.93 14.62
C LEU A 170 2.06 -9.43 14.68
N ALA A 171 3.02 -9.79 15.54
CA ALA A 171 3.46 -11.19 15.68
C ALA A 171 2.40 -12.13 16.28
N ALA A 172 1.32 -11.58 16.87
CA ALA A 172 0.21 -12.39 17.36
C ALA A 172 -0.83 -12.68 16.27
N GLY A 173 -0.80 -11.97 15.13
CA GLY A 173 -1.87 -12.01 14.13
C GLY A 173 -3.20 -11.54 14.70
N HIS A 174 -4.30 -11.98 14.08
CA HIS A 174 -5.66 -11.67 14.52
C HIS A 174 -6.57 -12.91 14.39
N ALA A 175 -6.54 -13.78 15.41
CA ALA A 175 -7.23 -15.08 15.34
C ALA A 175 -8.76 -14.96 15.23
N GLN A 176 -9.37 -13.89 15.75
CA GLN A 176 -10.83 -13.69 15.73
C GLN A 176 -11.37 -13.53 14.29
N GLY A 177 -10.58 -12.97 13.39
CA GLY A 177 -10.91 -12.87 11.96
C GLY A 177 -10.54 -14.10 11.14
N GLY A 178 -9.93 -15.13 11.73
CA GLY A 178 -9.51 -16.35 11.05
C GLY A 178 -10.65 -17.38 10.88
N PRO A 179 -10.33 -18.56 10.33
CA PRO A 179 -9.05 -18.90 9.69
C PRO A 179 -8.84 -18.13 8.38
N TYR A 180 -7.58 -17.97 7.97
CA TYR A 180 -7.18 -17.22 6.78
C TYR A 180 -6.65 -18.16 5.69
N ASP A 181 -7.11 -17.97 4.45
CA ASP A 181 -6.57 -18.69 3.29
C ASP A 181 -5.17 -18.15 2.91
N VAL A 182 -4.95 -16.86 3.17
CA VAL A 182 -3.68 -16.17 2.90
C VAL A 182 -3.33 -15.25 4.07
N ILE A 183 -2.06 -15.28 4.47
CA ILE A 183 -1.48 -14.26 5.34
C ILE A 183 -0.32 -13.60 4.59
N ILE A 184 -0.30 -12.28 4.54
CA ILE A 184 0.80 -11.48 3.98
C ILE A 184 1.41 -10.67 5.11
N VAL A 185 2.74 -10.73 5.25
CA VAL A 185 3.50 -9.91 6.20
C VAL A 185 4.21 -8.81 5.43
N GLU A 186 3.75 -7.57 5.61
CA GLU A 186 4.24 -6.38 4.89
C GLU A 186 5.48 -5.79 5.56
N GLY A 187 6.59 -6.54 5.49
CA GLY A 187 7.94 -6.08 5.79
C GLY A 187 8.85 -7.25 6.19
N ARG A 188 10.14 -6.96 6.38
CA ARG A 188 11.13 -8.00 6.71
C ARG A 188 11.02 -8.41 8.18
N VAL A 189 10.90 -9.71 8.42
CA VAL A 189 10.86 -10.31 9.77
C VAL A 189 11.99 -11.34 9.95
N PRO A 190 12.47 -11.58 11.18
CA PRO A 190 13.54 -12.58 11.41
C PRO A 190 13.07 -14.02 11.13
N ALA A 191 11.80 -14.31 11.42
CA ALA A 191 11.13 -15.58 11.15
C ALA A 191 9.61 -15.38 11.14
N ILE A 192 8.87 -16.27 10.49
CA ILE A 192 7.40 -16.27 10.53
C ILE A 192 6.93 -16.85 11.88
N PRO A 193 6.19 -16.11 12.72
CA PRO A 193 5.75 -16.61 14.01
C PRO A 193 4.80 -17.81 13.92
N GLU A 194 4.96 -18.75 14.85
CA GLU A 194 4.10 -19.94 14.98
C GLU A 194 2.61 -19.60 15.09
N ARG A 195 2.30 -18.48 15.75
CA ARG A 195 0.94 -17.98 15.93
C ARG A 195 0.24 -17.65 14.60
N LEU A 196 0.99 -17.24 13.57
CA LEU A 196 0.41 -16.97 12.25
C LEU A 196 0.05 -18.27 11.54
N PHE A 197 0.87 -19.32 11.67
CA PHE A 197 0.53 -20.65 11.14
C PHE A 197 -0.73 -21.21 11.79
N GLY A 198 -0.89 -21.03 13.11
CA GLY A 198 -2.11 -21.45 13.82
C GLY A 198 -3.40 -20.74 13.39
N GLN A 199 -3.31 -19.71 12.55
CA GLN A 199 -4.45 -18.95 12.02
C GLN A 199 -4.75 -19.25 10.55
N LEU A 200 -3.96 -20.12 9.91
CA LEU A 200 -4.22 -20.54 8.54
C LEU A 200 -5.41 -21.50 8.46
N ALA A 201 -6.18 -21.37 7.39
CA ALA A 201 -7.10 -22.40 6.93
C ALA A 201 -6.31 -23.63 6.41
N ASN A 202 -7.01 -24.75 6.22
CA ASN A 202 -6.41 -25.88 5.50
C ASN A 202 -6.08 -25.44 4.06
N GLU A 203 -4.92 -25.84 3.54
CA GLU A 203 -4.34 -25.34 2.28
C GLU A 203 -4.00 -23.83 2.30
N GLY A 204 -3.99 -23.22 3.49
CA GLY A 204 -3.61 -21.83 3.68
C GLY A 204 -2.11 -21.60 3.45
N ARG A 205 -1.75 -20.36 3.12
CA ARG A 205 -0.35 -19.96 2.90
C ARG A 205 0.00 -18.60 3.49
N ILE A 206 1.25 -18.47 3.91
CA ILE A 206 1.86 -17.24 4.39
C ILE A 206 2.93 -16.81 3.39
N VAL A 207 2.96 -15.51 3.07
CA VAL A 207 4.04 -14.90 2.32
C VAL A 207 4.68 -13.82 3.19
N ALA A 208 6.00 -13.90 3.38
CA ALA A 208 6.78 -12.95 4.19
C ALA A 208 8.22 -12.85 3.69
N ALA A 209 8.84 -11.68 3.85
CA ALA A 209 10.29 -11.54 3.68
C ALA A 209 10.98 -11.94 4.99
N VAL A 210 11.83 -12.98 4.94
CA VAL A 210 12.48 -13.57 6.11
C VAL A 210 13.98 -13.38 6.05
N GLY A 211 14.55 -12.75 7.09
CA GLY A 211 15.99 -12.52 7.21
C GLY A 211 16.35 -11.53 8.30
N ASN A 212 17.62 -11.58 8.75
CA ASN A 212 18.18 -10.72 9.80
C ASN A 212 19.05 -9.57 9.23
N THR A 213 19.20 -9.50 7.91
CA THR A 213 20.06 -8.56 7.18
C THR A 213 19.26 -7.80 6.13
N ASP A 214 19.87 -6.77 5.53
CA ASP A 214 19.28 -5.97 4.45
C ASP A 214 18.78 -6.80 3.28
N VAL A 215 19.58 -7.77 2.85
CA VAL A 215 19.10 -8.82 1.94
C VAL A 215 18.38 -9.89 2.75
N SER A 216 17.13 -10.15 2.39
CA SER A 216 16.27 -11.18 2.98
C SER A 216 15.69 -12.07 1.88
N LYS A 217 14.98 -13.14 2.26
CA LYS A 217 14.37 -14.06 1.31
C LYS A 217 12.86 -13.96 1.38
N MET A 218 12.21 -13.71 0.24
CA MET A 218 10.77 -13.87 0.13
C MET A 218 10.44 -15.35 0.29
N GLN A 219 9.76 -15.71 1.36
CA GLN A 219 9.36 -17.07 1.69
C GLN A 219 7.86 -17.22 1.46
N ILE A 220 7.47 -18.34 0.86
CA ILE A 220 6.10 -18.85 0.93
C ILE A 220 6.10 -20.10 1.80
N ALA A 221 5.24 -20.13 2.80
CA ALA A 221 5.01 -21.27 3.65
C ALA A 221 3.54 -21.68 3.58
N SER A 222 3.26 -22.97 3.48
CA SER A 222 1.90 -23.50 3.42
C SER A 222 1.65 -24.53 4.51
N GLN A 223 0.38 -24.70 4.84
CA GLN A 223 -0.09 -25.74 5.74
C GLN A 223 -1.14 -26.60 5.04
N SER A 224 -0.90 -27.91 5.00
CA SER A 224 -1.77 -28.90 4.36
C SER A 224 -1.72 -30.18 5.18
N ASP A 225 -2.88 -30.75 5.53
CA ASP A 225 -3.01 -32.01 6.28
C ASP A 225 -2.13 -32.07 7.54
N GLY A 226 -2.04 -30.96 8.29
CA GLY A 226 -1.23 -30.85 9.49
C GLY A 226 0.29 -30.75 9.25
N HIS A 227 0.74 -30.82 8.00
CA HIS A 227 2.14 -30.67 7.61
C HIS A 227 2.41 -29.24 7.14
N ARG A 228 3.61 -28.76 7.44
CA ARG A 228 4.10 -27.48 6.95
C ARG A 228 5.14 -27.69 5.89
N SER A 229 5.02 -26.92 4.81
CA SER A 229 6.07 -26.81 3.81
C SER A 229 6.46 -25.36 3.67
N SER A 230 7.72 -25.08 3.36
CA SER A 230 8.15 -23.74 3.03
C SER A 230 9.22 -23.77 1.96
N ARG A 231 9.27 -22.70 1.16
CA ARG A 231 10.33 -22.50 0.18
C ARG A 231 10.65 -21.02 0.05
N PHE A 232 11.91 -20.72 -0.24
CA PHE A 232 12.34 -19.40 -0.65
C PHE A 232 12.06 -19.22 -2.14
N ALA A 233 11.44 -18.10 -2.50
CA ALA A 233 11.10 -17.78 -3.88
C ALA A 233 12.19 -16.93 -4.54
N PHE A 234 12.67 -15.89 -3.85
CA PHE A 234 13.68 -14.96 -4.36
C PHE A 234 14.27 -14.12 -3.23
N ASP A 235 15.43 -13.50 -3.48
CA ASP A 235 16.02 -12.52 -2.59
C ASP A 235 15.32 -11.16 -2.75
N VAL A 236 15.18 -10.43 -1.65
CA VAL A 236 14.44 -9.17 -1.56
C VAL A 236 15.05 -8.28 -0.46
N SER A 237 15.11 -6.98 -0.73
CA SER A 237 15.61 -5.97 0.21
C SER A 237 14.48 -5.00 0.54
N ILE A 238 13.73 -5.30 1.60
CA ILE A 238 12.68 -4.43 2.14
C ILE A 238 12.96 -4.12 3.61
N ALA A 239 12.43 -3.01 4.07
CA ALA A 239 12.59 -2.49 5.41
C ALA A 239 12.08 -3.49 6.47
N PRO A 240 12.71 -3.50 7.67
CA PRO A 240 12.25 -4.33 8.76
C PRO A 240 10.83 -3.95 9.19
N LEU A 241 10.03 -4.97 9.50
CA LEU A 241 8.76 -4.81 10.21
C LEU A 241 9.02 -5.08 11.70
N PRO A 242 8.97 -4.05 12.56
CA PRO A 242 9.19 -4.22 14.00
C PRO A 242 8.01 -4.92 14.67
N GLY A 243 8.17 -5.24 15.97
CA GLY A 243 7.20 -6.04 16.72
C GLY A 243 7.34 -7.55 16.53
N PHE A 244 8.43 -8.00 15.89
CA PHE A 244 8.82 -9.42 15.77
C PHE A 244 10.12 -9.66 16.54
N PRO A 245 10.12 -10.53 17.57
CA PRO A 245 11.34 -10.79 18.33
C PRO A 245 12.36 -11.52 17.46
N VAL A 246 13.60 -11.06 17.48
CA VAL A 246 14.73 -11.83 16.96
C VAL A 246 15.03 -12.90 18.00
N GLU A 247 14.81 -14.18 17.65
CA GLU A 247 15.36 -15.25 18.45
C GLU A 247 16.88 -15.10 18.42
N LYS A 248 17.49 -14.76 19.56
CA LYS A 248 18.93 -14.85 19.71
C LYS A 248 19.28 -16.32 19.57
N SER A 249 19.85 -16.72 18.44
CA SER A 249 20.50 -18.02 18.32
C SER A 249 21.49 -18.14 19.47
N GLY A 250 21.14 -18.93 20.49
CA GLY A 250 22.05 -19.26 21.55
C GLY A 250 23.21 -20.02 20.92
N PHE A 251 24.40 -19.42 20.91
CA PHE A 251 25.61 -20.19 20.66
C PHE A 251 25.71 -21.22 21.79
N VAL A 252 25.35 -22.47 21.49
CA VAL A 252 25.67 -23.61 22.34
C VAL A 252 27.15 -23.90 22.09
N PHE A 253 27.98 -23.50 23.06
CA PHE A 253 29.39 -23.91 23.15
C PHE A 253 29.49 -25.28 23.81
#